data_AF-A0AAX3BBL3-F1
#
_entry.id   AF-A0AAX3BBL3-F1
#
_cell.length_a   1.000
_cell.length_b   1.000
_cell.length_c   1.000
_cell.angle_alpha   90.00
_cell.angle_beta   90.00
_cell.angle_gamma   90.00
#
_symmetry.space_group_name_H-M   'P 1'
#
loop_
_entity.id
_entity.type
_entity.pdbx_description
1 polymer ?
#
loop_
_entity_poly.entity_id
_entity_poly.type
_entity_poly.pdbx_seq_one_letter_code
_entity_poly.pdbx_strand_id
1 'polypeptide(L)'
;MLKRKEIYLENNPPTKGNGFYERDLKTAFGELTAIRVPRTRDNGFKSALLPYRKRITEDLDALIRAMLISGMSTRKIAEVLKELYEIKISYANISRISQVGIEEIQKWRSRPLMEEYAVVFLDAMVFPIKRDRVENESIYVAIGITPEGRREILGYYLPGGMESAYNWREILQI
;
A
#
# COMPACT_ATOMS: atom_id res chain seq x y z
N MET A 1 -16.81 7.66 22.40
CA MET A 1 -17.04 8.70 21.38
C MET A 1 -17.88 9.87 21.90
N LEU A 2 -19.01 9.60 22.58
CA LEU A 2 -19.90 10.63 23.15
C LEU A 2 -19.19 11.60 24.11
N LYS A 3 -18.51 11.06 25.13
CA LYS A 3 -17.72 11.84 26.10
C LYS A 3 -16.70 12.78 25.44
N ARG A 4 -16.11 12.36 24.33
CA ARG A 4 -15.13 13.18 23.58
C ARG A 4 -15.80 14.29 22.77
N LYS A 5 -17.05 14.09 22.32
CA LYS A 5 -17.86 15.15 21.71
C LYS A 5 -18.27 16.19 22.74
N GLU A 6 -18.63 15.78 23.96
CA GLU A 6 -18.94 16.71 25.06
C GLU A 6 -17.74 17.64 25.32
N ILE A 7 -16.55 17.06 25.50
CA ILE A 7 -15.30 17.83 25.64
C ILE A 7 -15.06 18.75 24.44
N TYR A 8 -15.33 18.31 23.21
CA TYR A 8 -15.19 19.15 22.02
C TYR A 8 -16.15 20.36 22.05
N LEU A 9 -17.40 20.16 22.48
CA LEU A 9 -18.41 21.22 22.57
C LEU A 9 -18.09 22.22 23.68
N GLU A 10 -17.58 21.76 24.83
CA GLU A 10 -17.08 22.62 25.90
C GLU A 10 -15.95 23.55 25.41
N ASN A 11 -15.04 23.01 24.61
CA ASN A 11 -13.92 23.76 24.04
C ASN A 11 -14.30 24.64 22.83
N ASN A 12 -15.52 24.49 22.27
CA ASN A 12 -15.98 25.25 21.11
C ASN A 12 -17.40 25.81 21.33
N PRO A 13 -17.60 26.76 22.25
CA PRO A 13 -18.92 27.25 22.67
C PRO A 13 -19.87 27.72 21.53
N PRO A 14 -19.39 28.29 20.40
CA PRO A 14 -20.28 28.67 19.30
C PRO A 14 -20.90 27.48 18.56
N THR A 15 -20.32 26.28 18.63
CA THR A 15 -20.83 25.10 17.93
C THR A 15 -21.78 24.29 18.82
N LYS A 16 -22.67 23.52 18.18
CA LYS A 16 -23.63 22.64 18.86
C LYS A 16 -23.58 21.24 18.27
N GLY A 17 -24.03 20.26 19.04
CA GLY A 17 -24.27 18.91 18.53
C GLY A 17 -25.31 18.92 17.41
N ASN A 18 -25.09 18.12 16.36
CA ASN A 18 -26.01 17.99 15.22
C ASN A 18 -26.38 16.52 14.97
N GLY A 19 -26.85 15.84 16.04
CA GLY A 19 -27.21 14.43 15.97
C GLY A 19 -26.04 13.50 15.64
N PHE A 20 -26.36 12.46 14.86
CA PHE A 20 -25.47 11.36 14.46
C PHE A 20 -25.63 11.10 12.97
N TYR A 21 -24.59 10.55 12.35
CA TYR A 21 -24.72 9.83 11.09
C TYR A 21 -24.37 8.36 11.30
N GLU A 22 -24.92 7.50 10.45
CA GLU A 22 -24.56 6.09 10.43
C GLU A 22 -23.46 5.82 9.41
N ARG A 23 -22.61 4.87 9.75
CA ARG A 23 -21.48 4.49 8.91
C ARG A 23 -21.10 3.04 9.17
N ASP A 24 -20.78 2.34 8.09
CA ASP A 24 -20.16 1.02 8.15
C ASP A 24 -18.63 1.11 8.12
N LEU A 25 -17.99 0.20 8.85
CA LEU A 25 -16.54 0.08 8.97
C LEU A 25 -16.14 -1.38 8.78
N LYS A 26 -15.23 -1.62 7.82
CA LYS A 26 -14.64 -2.93 7.57
C LYS A 26 -13.37 -3.07 8.40
N THR A 27 -13.35 -4.10 9.23
CA THR A 27 -12.26 -4.39 10.18
C THR A 27 -11.60 -5.72 9.85
N ALA A 28 -10.44 -6.01 10.44
CA ALA A 28 -9.80 -7.33 10.27
C ALA A 28 -10.64 -8.48 10.85
N PHE A 29 -11.66 -8.18 11.66
CA PHE A 29 -12.54 -9.15 12.33
C PHE A 29 -13.95 -9.20 11.72
N GLY A 30 -14.18 -8.51 10.60
CA GLY A 30 -15.48 -8.43 9.93
C GLY A 30 -16.00 -7.00 9.76
N GLU A 31 -17.22 -6.88 9.23
CA GLU A 31 -17.87 -5.60 8.95
C GLU A 31 -18.76 -5.16 10.12
N LEU A 32 -18.46 -3.98 10.67
CA LEU A 32 -19.29 -3.30 11.65
C LEU A 32 -20.27 -2.38 10.91
N THR A 33 -21.56 -2.69 10.99
CA THR A 33 -22.61 -1.94 10.30
C THR A 33 -23.29 -0.94 11.22
N ALA A 34 -23.87 0.11 10.64
CA ALA A 34 -24.72 1.09 11.34
C ALA A 34 -24.06 1.76 12.58
N ILE A 35 -22.75 2.02 12.54
CA ILE A 35 -22.06 2.71 13.63
C ILE A 35 -22.58 4.15 13.71
N ARG A 36 -23.15 4.53 14.85
CA ARG A 36 -23.64 5.89 15.10
C ARG A 36 -22.49 6.82 15.48
N VAL A 37 -22.07 7.65 14.54
CA VAL A 37 -20.98 8.61 14.73
C VAL A 37 -21.56 10.00 15.03
N PRO A 38 -21.19 10.62 16.17
CA PRO A 38 -21.76 11.90 16.54
C PRO A 38 -21.24 13.05 15.68
N ARG A 39 -22.10 14.05 15.42
CA ARG A 39 -21.77 15.25 14.64
C ARG A 39 -21.88 16.53 15.45
N THR A 40 -21.21 17.55 14.95
CA THR A 40 -21.31 18.95 15.38
C THR A 40 -21.72 19.82 14.19
N ARG A 41 -22.34 20.99 14.42
CA ARG A 41 -22.85 21.87 13.36
C ARG A 41 -21.74 22.44 12.47
N ASP A 42 -20.58 22.69 13.05
CA ASP A 42 -19.35 23.09 12.37
C ASP A 42 -18.63 21.94 11.63
N ASN A 43 -19.11 20.69 11.77
CA ASN A 43 -18.44 19.47 11.30
C ASN A 43 -16.96 19.33 11.74
N GLY A 44 -16.53 20.02 12.81
CA GLY A 44 -15.15 20.01 13.27
C GLY A 44 -14.79 18.84 14.19
N PHE A 45 -15.79 18.19 14.81
CA PHE A 45 -15.56 17.00 15.63
C PHE A 45 -15.08 15.80 14.78
N LYS A 46 -13.96 15.21 15.18
CA LYS A 46 -13.43 13.97 14.61
C LYS A 46 -13.34 12.89 15.69
N SER A 47 -13.83 11.69 15.38
CA SER A 47 -13.63 10.54 16.25
C SER A 47 -12.16 10.16 16.27
N ALA A 48 -11.62 9.89 17.46
CA ALA A 48 -10.28 9.34 17.60
C ALA A 48 -10.24 7.81 17.39
N LEU A 49 -11.38 7.14 17.50
CA LEU A 49 -11.48 5.68 17.36
C LEU A 49 -11.78 5.26 15.91
N LEU A 50 -12.50 6.11 15.18
CA LEU A 50 -12.89 5.82 13.80
C LEU A 50 -12.07 6.68 12.86
N PRO A 51 -11.41 6.08 11.86
CA PRO A 51 -10.61 6.86 10.94
C PRO A 51 -11.52 7.79 10.13
N TYR A 52 -11.11 9.06 10.03
CA TYR A 52 -11.89 10.07 9.33
C TYR A 52 -11.98 9.72 7.83
N ARG A 53 -13.21 9.63 7.29
CA ARG A 53 -13.53 9.29 5.89
C ARG A 53 -13.08 7.91 5.39
N LYS A 54 -12.13 7.19 6.03
CA LYS A 54 -11.74 5.81 5.64
C LYS A 54 -12.70 4.74 6.17
N ARG A 55 -13.23 3.88 5.29
CA ARG A 55 -14.18 2.79 5.64
C ARG A 55 -13.47 1.48 5.99
N ILE A 56 -12.15 1.46 5.93
CA ILE A 56 -11.29 0.30 6.20
C ILE A 56 -10.38 0.69 7.36
N THR A 57 -10.27 -0.17 8.37
CA THR A 57 -9.32 0.01 9.48
C THR A 57 -7.89 -0.25 9.04
N GLU A 58 -6.92 0.30 9.76
CA GLU A 58 -5.50 0.09 9.48
C GLU A 58 -5.08 -1.39 9.56
N ASP A 59 -5.68 -2.17 10.46
CA ASP A 59 -5.38 -3.61 10.59
C ASP A 59 -5.80 -4.41 9.35
N LEU A 60 -7.00 -4.16 8.83
CA LEU A 60 -7.49 -4.79 7.59
C LEU A 60 -6.64 -4.34 6.39
N ASP A 61 -6.23 -3.09 6.36
CA ASP A 61 -5.34 -2.53 5.34
C ASP A 61 -3.94 -3.22 5.37
N ALA A 62 -3.41 -3.47 6.57
CA ALA A 62 -2.17 -4.22 6.77
C ALA A 62 -2.31 -5.71 6.37
N LEU A 63 -3.43 -6.34 6.71
CA LEU A 63 -3.73 -7.72 6.30
C LEU A 63 -3.78 -7.85 4.77
N ILE A 64 -4.46 -6.93 4.09
CA ILE A 64 -4.52 -6.87 2.63
C ILE A 64 -3.12 -6.73 2.03
N ARG A 65 -2.27 -5.85 2.60
CA ARG A 65 -0.87 -5.71 2.18
C ARG A 65 -0.07 -7.00 2.36
N ALA A 66 -0.20 -7.67 3.50
CA ALA A 66 0.49 -8.93 3.76
C ALA A 66 0.11 -10.01 2.73
N MET A 67 -1.17 -10.10 2.36
CA MET A 67 -1.63 -11.01 1.31
C MET A 67 -1.05 -10.67 -0.07
N LEU A 68 -0.97 -9.37 -0.42
CA LEU A 68 -0.35 -8.91 -1.66
C LEU A 68 1.14 -9.26 -1.72
N ILE A 69 1.89 -9.01 -0.63
CA ILE A 69 3.31 -9.35 -0.50
C ILE A 69 3.52 -10.87 -0.61
N SER A 70 2.55 -11.66 -0.13
CA SER A 70 2.56 -13.12 -0.26
C SER A 70 2.22 -13.62 -1.67
N GLY A 71 2.04 -12.73 -2.65
CA GLY A 71 1.79 -13.08 -4.05
C GLY A 71 0.32 -13.39 -4.38
N MET A 72 -0.63 -13.12 -3.48
CA MET A 72 -2.04 -13.36 -3.78
C MET A 72 -2.57 -12.30 -4.75
N SER A 73 -3.32 -12.75 -5.76
CA SER A 73 -3.97 -11.82 -6.70
C SER A 73 -5.05 -11.00 -6.01
N THR A 74 -5.29 -9.77 -6.49
CA THR A 74 -6.33 -8.88 -5.93
C THR A 74 -7.73 -9.50 -5.96
N ARG A 75 -8.03 -10.36 -6.94
CA ARG A 75 -9.27 -11.12 -7.01
C ARG A 75 -9.33 -12.19 -5.92
N LYS A 76 -8.26 -12.96 -5.75
CA LYS A 76 -8.20 -14.01 -4.72
C LYS A 76 -8.32 -13.42 -3.31
N ILE A 77 -7.69 -12.27 -3.07
CA ILE A 77 -7.83 -11.54 -1.80
C ILE A 77 -9.28 -11.14 -1.56
N ALA A 78 -9.97 -10.59 -2.57
CA ALA A 78 -11.39 -10.23 -2.43
C ALA A 78 -12.28 -11.44 -2.11
N GLU A 79 -12.01 -12.59 -2.74
CA GLU A 79 -12.71 -13.86 -2.46
C GLU A 79 -12.47 -14.31 -1.01
N VAL A 80 -11.21 -14.37 -0.57
CA VAL A 80 -10.85 -14.81 0.79
C VAL A 80 -11.47 -13.90 1.85
N LEU A 81 -11.43 -12.58 1.65
CA LEU A 81 -12.04 -11.63 2.59
C LEU A 81 -13.56 -11.77 2.64
N LYS A 82 -14.20 -12.11 1.52
CA LYS A 82 -15.64 -12.37 1.47
C LYS A 82 -15.99 -13.69 2.15
N GLU A 83 -15.23 -14.75 1.93
CA GLU A 83 -15.53 -16.09 2.44
C GLU A 83 -15.24 -16.24 3.94
N LEU A 84 -14.12 -15.70 4.42
CA LEU A 84 -13.69 -15.88 5.81
C LEU A 84 -14.20 -14.78 6.75
N TYR A 85 -14.37 -13.56 6.25
CA TYR A 85 -14.69 -12.40 7.07
C TYR A 85 -16.00 -11.70 6.68
N GLU A 86 -16.71 -12.20 5.66
CA GLU A 86 -17.90 -11.58 5.07
C GLU A 86 -17.68 -10.15 4.54
N ILE A 87 -16.42 -9.76 4.35
CA ILE A 87 -16.04 -8.40 3.94
C ILE A 87 -16.10 -8.30 2.42
N LYS A 88 -17.05 -7.51 1.91
CA LYS A 88 -17.14 -7.23 0.48
C LYS A 88 -16.21 -6.07 0.10
N ILE A 89 -15.04 -6.35 -0.45
CA ILE A 89 -14.13 -5.32 -0.98
C ILE A 89 -13.90 -5.54 -2.48
N SER A 90 -13.88 -4.45 -3.27
CA SER A 90 -13.60 -4.54 -4.69
C SER A 90 -12.10 -4.73 -4.95
N TYR A 91 -11.76 -5.47 -6.01
CA TYR A 91 -10.37 -5.63 -6.48
C TYR A 91 -9.70 -4.29 -6.77
N ALA A 92 -10.45 -3.29 -7.23
CA ALA A 92 -9.95 -1.93 -7.46
C ALA A 92 -9.54 -1.24 -6.15
N ASN A 93 -10.30 -1.43 -5.07
CA ASN A 93 -9.93 -0.91 -3.75
C ASN A 93 -8.66 -1.60 -3.22
N ILE A 94 -8.53 -2.91 -3.41
CA ILE A 94 -7.31 -3.66 -3.04
C ILE A 94 -6.11 -3.14 -3.85
N SER A 95 -6.27 -2.93 -5.15
CA SER A 95 -5.23 -2.34 -6.01
C SER A 95 -4.80 -0.95 -5.54
N ARG A 96 -5.74 -0.12 -5.06
CA ARG A 96 -5.40 1.18 -4.49
C ARG A 96 -4.61 1.06 -3.18
N ILE A 97 -4.85 0.01 -2.39
CA ILE A 97 -4.09 -0.26 -1.15
C ILE A 97 -2.63 -0.63 -1.47
N SER A 98 -2.37 -1.33 -2.58
CA SER A 98 -0.99 -1.66 -2.98
C SER A 98 -0.17 -0.44 -3.39
N GLN A 99 -0.81 0.65 -3.81
CA GLN A 99 -0.13 1.89 -4.20
C GLN A 99 0.47 2.66 -3.02
N VAL A 100 0.13 2.31 -1.77
CA VAL A 100 0.60 3.04 -0.58
C VAL A 100 2.13 2.92 -0.39
N GLY A 101 2.77 1.89 -0.93
CA GLY A 101 4.22 1.68 -0.79
C GLY A 101 5.09 2.33 -1.86
N ILE A 102 4.53 3.16 -2.75
CA ILE A 102 5.31 3.76 -3.84
C ILE A 102 6.43 4.65 -3.28
N GLU A 103 6.16 5.42 -2.23
CA GLU A 103 7.17 6.28 -1.60
C GLU A 103 8.30 5.45 -0.98
N GLU A 104 8.00 4.36 -0.30
CA GLU A 104 8.99 3.42 0.25
C GLU A 104 9.82 2.78 -0.85
N ILE A 105 9.20 2.40 -1.98
CA ILE A 105 9.94 1.88 -3.15
C ILE A 105 10.89 2.95 -3.68
N GLN A 106 10.46 4.21 -3.81
CA GLN A 106 11.35 5.28 -4.28
C GLN A 106 12.51 5.52 -3.31
N LYS A 107 12.24 5.56 -2.00
CA LYS A 107 13.28 5.68 -0.97
C LYS A 107 14.27 4.52 -1.01
N TRP A 108 13.79 3.30 -1.22
CA TRP A 108 14.65 2.13 -1.36
C TRP A 108 15.49 2.19 -2.64
N ARG A 109 14.91 2.67 -3.76
CA ARG A 109 15.62 2.86 -5.04
C ARG A 109 16.69 3.95 -4.96
N SER A 110 16.48 5.00 -4.17
CA SER A 110 17.43 6.11 -4.01
C SER A 110 18.36 5.98 -2.81
N ARG A 111 18.30 4.85 -2.07
CA ARG A 111 19.17 4.62 -0.92
C ARG A 111 20.64 4.58 -1.38
N PRO A 112 21.59 5.07 -0.59
CA PRO A 112 23.01 4.92 -0.90
C PRO A 112 23.39 3.44 -0.86
N LEU A 113 24.19 3.01 -1.84
CA LEU A 113 24.83 1.70 -1.87
C LEU A 113 26.19 1.77 -1.15
N MET A 114 26.72 0.61 -0.76
CA MET A 114 28.12 0.52 -0.32
C MET A 114 29.08 0.91 -1.45
N GLU A 115 30.25 1.43 -1.07
CA GLU A 115 31.32 1.80 -2.02
C GLU A 115 31.90 0.56 -2.73
N GLU A 116 31.94 -0.58 -2.03
CA GLU A 116 32.52 -1.82 -2.54
C GLU A 116 31.61 -3.03 -2.31
N TYR A 117 31.58 -3.91 -3.31
CA TYR A 117 30.96 -5.23 -3.26
C TYR A 117 31.96 -6.27 -3.74
N ALA A 118 32.02 -7.42 -3.05
CA ALA A 118 32.89 -8.52 -3.43
C ALA A 118 32.53 -9.10 -4.80
N VAL A 119 31.23 -9.21 -5.08
CA VAL A 119 30.70 -9.69 -6.36
C VAL A 119 29.38 -8.98 -6.67
N VAL A 120 29.14 -8.68 -7.94
CA VAL A 120 27.84 -8.20 -8.44
C VAL A 120 27.33 -9.18 -9.50
N PHE A 121 26.11 -9.67 -9.31
CA PHE A 121 25.37 -10.45 -10.30
C PHE A 121 24.38 -9.56 -11.03
N LEU A 122 24.31 -9.73 -12.34
CA LEU A 122 23.38 -9.07 -13.23
C LEU A 122 22.51 -10.13 -13.87
N ASP A 123 21.20 -9.95 -13.83
CA ASP A 123 20.24 -10.85 -14.45
C ASP A 123 19.09 -10.08 -15.09
N ALA A 124 18.47 -10.68 -16.10
CA ALA A 124 17.30 -10.13 -16.78
C ALA A 124 16.23 -11.21 -16.95
N MET A 125 15.00 -10.88 -16.54
CA MET A 125 13.85 -11.76 -16.64
C MET A 125 12.80 -11.15 -17.56
N VAL A 126 12.27 -11.94 -18.49
CA VAL A 126 11.28 -11.47 -19.46
C VAL A 126 9.88 -11.73 -18.93
N PHE A 127 9.06 -10.68 -18.89
CA PHE A 127 7.65 -10.76 -18.48
C PHE A 127 6.73 -10.13 -19.55
N PRO A 128 5.52 -10.66 -19.74
CA PRO A 128 4.50 -9.98 -20.53
C PRO A 128 3.96 -8.78 -19.72
N ILE A 129 4.31 -7.57 -20.15
CA ILE A 129 3.89 -6.32 -19.51
C ILE A 129 2.88 -5.61 -20.41
N LYS A 130 1.81 -5.09 -19.79
CA LYS A 130 0.80 -4.31 -20.49
C LYS A 130 1.09 -2.81 -20.34
N ARG A 131 1.40 -2.14 -21.44
CA ARG A 131 1.35 -0.68 -21.58
C ARG A 131 0.13 -0.34 -22.45
N ASP A 132 0.35 0.05 -23.71
CA ASP A 132 -0.73 0.18 -24.72
C ASP A 132 -1.18 -1.18 -25.25
N ARG A 133 -0.22 -2.06 -25.48
CA ARG A 133 -0.39 -3.48 -25.82
C ARG A 133 0.37 -4.35 -24.82
N VAL A 134 0.10 -5.65 -24.85
CA VAL A 134 0.84 -6.63 -24.05
C VAL A 134 2.06 -7.05 -24.84
N GLU A 135 3.25 -6.76 -24.33
CA GLU A 135 4.53 -7.10 -24.94
C GLU A 135 5.46 -7.73 -23.93
N ASN A 136 6.37 -8.57 -24.42
CA ASN A 136 7.43 -9.13 -23.59
C ASN A 136 8.49 -8.05 -23.35
N GLU A 137 8.69 -7.69 -22.08
CA GLU A 137 9.69 -6.73 -21.66
C GLU A 137 10.65 -7.38 -20.65
N SER A 138 11.92 -6.97 -20.70
CA SER A 138 12.95 -7.44 -19.78
C SER A 138 12.98 -6.57 -18.52
N ILE A 139 12.89 -7.22 -17.36
CA ILE A 139 13.16 -6.63 -16.04
C ILE A 139 14.58 -6.99 -15.66
N TYR A 140 15.43 -5.99 -15.48
CA TYR A 140 16.83 -6.13 -15.13
C TYR A 140 16.97 -6.05 -13.62
N VAL A 141 17.80 -6.90 -13.02
CA VAL A 141 18.04 -6.93 -11.58
C VAL A 141 19.55 -7.00 -11.34
N ALA A 142 20.03 -6.17 -10.41
CA ALA A 142 21.40 -6.21 -9.92
C ALA A 142 21.42 -6.68 -8.46
N ILE A 143 22.26 -7.66 -8.15
CA ILE A 143 22.39 -8.25 -6.81
C ILE A 143 23.86 -8.20 -6.40
N GLY A 144 24.15 -7.57 -5.26
CA GLY A 144 25.49 -7.44 -4.71
C GLY A 144 25.72 -8.43 -3.56
N ILE A 145 26.96 -8.90 -3.44
CA ILE A 145 27.48 -9.55 -2.23
C ILE A 145 28.46 -8.59 -1.57
N THR A 146 28.14 -8.16 -0.36
CA THR A 146 29.01 -7.33 0.49
C THR A 146 30.33 -8.06 0.84
N PRO A 147 31.39 -7.35 1.23
CA PRO A 147 32.64 -7.98 1.71
C PRO A 147 32.42 -8.99 2.86
N GLU A 148 31.38 -8.80 3.68
CA GLU A 148 31.00 -9.70 4.76
C GLU A 148 30.16 -10.91 4.30
N GLY A 149 29.94 -11.06 2.99
CA GLY A 149 29.22 -12.18 2.40
C GLY A 149 27.69 -12.05 2.43
N ARG A 150 27.13 -10.88 2.79
CA ARG A 150 25.67 -10.65 2.75
C ARG A 150 25.22 -10.30 1.35
N ARG A 151 24.14 -10.95 0.89
CA ARG A 151 23.46 -10.65 -0.38
C ARG A 151 22.46 -9.51 -0.20
N GLU A 152 22.44 -8.59 -1.14
CA GLU A 152 21.39 -7.57 -1.24
C GLU A 152 21.01 -7.26 -2.70
N ILE A 153 19.77 -6.84 -2.92
CA ILE A 153 19.33 -6.35 -4.23
C ILE A 153 19.76 -4.88 -4.33
N LEU A 154 20.60 -4.57 -5.30
CA LEU A 154 21.12 -3.21 -5.53
C LEU A 154 20.07 -2.34 -6.18
N GLY A 155 19.38 -2.88 -7.19
CA GLY A 155 18.34 -2.21 -7.92
C GLY A 155 17.63 -3.11 -8.92
N TYR A 156 16.54 -2.60 -9.48
CA TYR A 156 15.85 -3.21 -10.60
C TYR A 156 15.40 -2.13 -11.60
N TYR A 157 15.36 -2.49 -12.88
CA TYR A 157 15.16 -1.54 -13.98
C TYR A 157 14.24 -2.13 -15.04
N LEU A 158 13.33 -1.29 -15.56
CA LEU A 158 12.36 -1.64 -16.60
C LEU A 158 12.42 -0.61 -17.74
N PRO A 159 13.53 -0.58 -18.51
CA PRO A 159 13.70 0.38 -19.61
C PRO A 159 12.69 0.16 -20.75
N GLY A 160 12.04 -1.01 -20.79
CA GLY A 160 11.14 -1.42 -21.86
C GLY A 160 11.87 -2.19 -22.96
N GLY A 161 11.10 -2.96 -23.72
CA GLY A 161 11.64 -3.85 -24.76
C GLY A 161 12.44 -5.03 -24.21
N MET A 162 13.16 -5.70 -25.10
CA MET A 162 13.97 -6.88 -24.81
C MET A 162 15.35 -6.52 -24.24
N GLU A 163 16.09 -7.55 -23.84
CA GLU A 163 17.46 -7.40 -23.35
C GLU A 163 18.37 -6.75 -24.40
N SER A 164 19.15 -5.73 -24.01
CA SER A 164 20.12 -5.10 -24.90
C SER A 164 21.38 -4.63 -24.17
N ALA A 165 22.51 -4.67 -24.89
CA ALA A 165 23.79 -4.17 -24.37
C ALA A 165 23.76 -2.66 -24.07
N TYR A 166 22.92 -1.90 -24.77
CA TYR A 166 22.70 -0.47 -24.50
C TYR A 166 22.06 -0.28 -23.12
N ASN A 167 20.98 -1.01 -22.82
CA ASN A 167 20.31 -0.90 -21.52
C ASN A 167 21.23 -1.31 -20.36
N TRP A 168 22.03 -2.35 -20.51
CA TRP A 168 23.01 -2.74 -19.50
C TRP A 168 24.06 -1.65 -19.24
N ARG A 169 24.53 -0.97 -20.28
CA ARG A 169 25.45 0.16 -20.14
C ARG A 169 24.83 1.29 -19.33
N GLU A 170 23.60 1.69 -19.66
CA GLU A 170 22.89 2.74 -18.91
C GLU A 170 22.71 2.35 -17.44
N ILE A 171 22.34 1.09 -17.16
CA ILE A 171 22.14 0.59 -15.79
C ILE A 171 23.45 0.63 -14.97
N LEU A 172 24.59 0.30 -15.58
CA LEU A 172 25.89 0.25 -14.90
C LEU A 172 26.60 1.61 -14.77
N GLN A 173 26.07 2.66 -15.41
CA GLN A 173 26.62 4.02 -15.34
C GLN A 173 25.96 4.90 -14.27
N ILE A 174 24.90 4.39 -13.63
CA ILE A 174 24.18 5.04 -12.52
C ILE A 174 24.86 4.73 -11.20
#